data_AF-A0AAN9X5T1-F1
#
_entry.id   AF-A0AAN9X5T1-F1
#
_cell.length_a   1.000
_cell.length_b   1.000
_cell.length_c   1.000
_cell.angle_alpha   90.00
_cell.angle_beta   90.00
_cell.angle_gamma   90.00
#
_symmetry.space_group_name_H-M   'P 1'
#
loop_
_entity.id
_entity.type
_entity.pdbx_description
1 polymer ?
#
loop_
_entity_poly.entity_id
_entity_poly.type
_entity_poly.pdbx_seq_one_letter_code
_entity_poly.pdbx_strand_id
1 'polypeptide(L)'
;MGIPSELKDMFLPHKKGVLIASPAEDRKILRTKQCTSEGVRAGFKAASIACVASAVPTLTAVRMIPWAKANLNYTAQALIISAASIAAYFITADKTILECARKNSQLEDALRHNQQ
;
A
#
# COMPACT_ATOMS: atom_id res chain seq x y z
N MET A 1 -33.20 -21.15 22.44
CA MET A 1 -33.02 -19.91 23.23
C MET A 1 -32.04 -20.26 24.33
N GLY A 2 -30.87 -19.67 24.56
CA GLY A 2 -30.02 -18.69 23.90
C GLY A 2 -28.70 -18.81 24.68
N ILE A 3 -27.57 -19.00 24.01
CA ILE A 3 -26.29 -19.13 24.71
C ILE A 3 -25.95 -17.73 25.27
N PRO A 4 -25.72 -17.57 26.58
CA PRO A 4 -25.46 -16.27 27.17
C PRO A 4 -24.15 -15.70 26.60
N SER A 5 -24.27 -14.53 25.98
CA SER A 5 -23.21 -13.80 25.27
C SER A 5 -22.04 -13.37 26.16
N GLU A 6 -22.22 -13.37 27.48
CA GLU A 6 -21.22 -12.91 28.46
C GLU A 6 -19.97 -13.83 28.57
N LEU A 7 -20.08 -15.12 28.23
CA LEU A 7 -18.92 -16.03 28.33
C LEU A 7 -17.98 -15.97 27.12
N LYS A 8 -18.44 -15.40 26.00
CA LYS A 8 -17.61 -15.23 24.79
C LYS A 8 -16.65 -14.04 24.91
N ASP A 9 -17.04 -13.01 25.65
CA ASP A 9 -16.23 -11.81 25.85
C ASP A 9 -15.10 -12.00 26.86
N MET A 10 -15.09 -13.11 27.61
CA MET A 10 -14.02 -13.42 28.56
C MET A 10 -12.82 -14.14 27.91
N PHE A 11 -12.96 -14.67 26.68
CA PHE A 11 -11.94 -15.54 26.09
C PHE A 11 -11.06 -14.92 24.99
N LEU A 12 -11.33 -13.71 24.47
CA LEU A 12 -10.42 -13.02 23.53
C LEU A 12 -10.62 -11.48 23.60
N PRO A 13 -9.58 -10.61 23.68
CA PRO A 13 -8.15 -10.85 23.47
C PRO A 13 -7.27 -10.32 24.64
N HIS A 14 -6.69 -11.23 25.41
CA HIS A 14 -5.55 -10.92 26.29
C HIS A 14 -4.25 -10.88 25.46
N LYS A 15 -4.05 -9.80 24.68
CA LYS A 15 -2.73 -9.36 24.16
C LYS A 15 -2.67 -7.83 24.02
N LYS A 16 -3.08 -7.12 25.07
CA LYS A 16 -2.89 -5.66 25.22
C LYS A 16 -2.18 -5.30 26.54
N GLY A 17 -1.40 -6.23 27.09
CA GLY A 17 -0.51 -5.98 28.20
C GLY A 17 0.92 -5.99 27.68
N VAL A 18 1.73 -5.01 28.09
CA VAL A 18 3.17 -4.83 27.79
C VAL A 18 3.50 -4.13 26.47
N LEU A 19 2.77 -3.08 26.11
CA LEU A 19 3.41 -1.87 25.56
C LEU A 19 2.68 -0.70 26.20
N ILE A 20 3.32 -0.04 27.16
CA ILE A 20 2.93 1.30 27.57
C ILE A 20 3.22 2.17 26.35
N ALA A 21 2.28 2.23 25.40
CA ALA A 21 2.34 3.19 24.31
C ALA A 21 2.20 4.56 24.98
N SER A 22 3.31 5.27 25.12
CA SER A 22 3.26 6.67 25.50
C SER A 22 2.33 7.39 24.51
N PRO A 23 1.54 8.41 24.90
CA PRO A 23 0.72 9.18 23.95
C PRO A 23 1.51 9.74 22.76
N ALA A 24 2.86 9.80 22.86
CA ALA A 24 3.76 10.05 21.75
C ALA A 24 3.81 8.91 20.71
N GLU A 25 3.78 7.65 21.12
CA GLU A 25 3.81 6.45 20.27
C GLU A 25 2.49 6.23 19.54
N ASP A 26 1.34 6.41 20.21
CA ASP A 26 0.03 6.35 19.54
C ASP A 26 -0.10 7.41 18.44
N ARG A 27 0.42 8.63 18.68
CA ARG A 27 0.45 9.69 17.67
C ARG A 27 1.36 9.35 16.49
N LYS A 28 2.48 8.66 16.73
CA LYS A 28 3.33 8.14 15.66
C LYS A 28 2.61 7.04 14.85
N ILE A 29 1.94 6.11 15.52
CA ILE A 29 1.16 5.04 14.86
C ILE A 29 0.05 5.62 13.99
N LEU A 30 -0.73 6.59 14.50
CA LEU A 30 -1.80 7.24 13.73
C LEU A 30 -1.27 7.95 12.48
N ARG A 31 -0.15 8.68 12.59
CA ARG A 31 0.50 9.33 11.44
C ARG A 31 0.99 8.33 10.41
N THR A 32 1.63 7.24 10.85
CA THR A 32 2.07 6.16 9.95
C THR A 32 0.89 5.50 9.25
N LYS A 33 -0.26 5.32 9.91
CA LYS A 33 -1.48 4.78 9.31
C LYS A 33 -2.07 5.71 8.25
N GLN A 34 -2.18 7.00 8.53
CA GLN A 34 -2.64 8.00 7.56
C GLN A 34 -1.75 8.02 6.31
N CYS A 35 -0.44 8.08 6.53
CA CYS A 35 0.57 8.04 5.49
C CYS A 35 0.54 6.76 4.64
N THR A 36 0.34 5.60 5.28
CA THR A 36 0.14 4.34 4.57
C THR A 36 -1.10 4.44 3.68
N SER A 37 -2.22 4.96 4.19
CA SER A 37 -3.46 5.09 3.42
C SER A 37 -3.35 6.03 2.22
N GLU A 38 -2.58 7.11 2.36
CA GLU A 38 -2.25 8.00 1.24
C GLU A 38 -1.39 7.30 0.19
N GLY A 39 -0.42 6.49 0.62
CA GLY A 39 0.40 5.69 -0.29
C GLY A 39 -0.36 4.60 -1.02
N VAL A 40 -1.31 3.92 -0.35
CA VAL A 40 -2.19 2.94 -1.00
C VAL A 40 -3.04 3.64 -2.07
N ARG A 41 -3.58 4.83 -1.77
CA ARG A 41 -4.43 5.58 -2.69
C ARG A 41 -3.64 6.12 -3.89
N ALA A 42 -2.46 6.67 -3.66
CA ALA A 42 -1.57 7.15 -4.70
C ALA A 42 -1.07 5.99 -5.58
N GLY A 43 -0.65 4.88 -4.95
CA GLY A 43 -0.25 3.65 -5.62
C GLY A 43 -1.38 3.08 -6.47
N PHE A 44 -2.60 3.03 -5.97
CA PHE A 44 -3.76 2.54 -6.73
C PHE A 44 -4.04 3.41 -7.97
N LYS A 45 -3.97 4.74 -7.82
CA LYS A 45 -4.12 5.65 -8.96
C LYS A 45 -3.02 5.41 -10.01
N ALA A 46 -1.77 5.30 -9.59
CA ALA A 46 -0.66 5.01 -10.49
C ALA A 46 -0.81 3.65 -11.18
N ALA A 47 -1.21 2.61 -10.44
CA ALA A 47 -1.45 1.28 -10.97
C ALA A 47 -2.58 1.27 -12.01
N SER A 48 -3.66 2.02 -11.78
CA SER A 48 -4.76 2.13 -12.75
C SER A 48 -4.30 2.75 -14.07
N ILE A 49 -3.47 3.80 -14.00
CA ILE A 49 -2.91 4.46 -15.18
C ILE A 49 -1.93 3.52 -15.90
N ALA A 50 -1.04 2.85 -15.16
CA ALA A 50 -0.09 1.89 -15.72
C ALA A 50 -0.79 0.69 -16.36
N CYS A 51 -1.90 0.23 -15.78
CA CYS A 51 -2.73 -0.83 -16.35
C CYS A 51 -3.28 -0.42 -17.72
N VAL A 52 -3.89 0.77 -17.83
CA VAL A 52 -4.40 1.28 -19.12
C VAL A 52 -3.26 1.52 -20.12
N ALA A 53 -2.18 2.15 -19.65
CA ALA A 53 -1.02 2.47 -20.47
C ALA A 53 -0.26 1.23 -20.97
N SER A 54 -0.33 0.10 -20.25
CA SER A 54 0.28 -1.18 -20.68
C SER A 54 -0.71 -2.06 -21.46
N ALA A 55 -1.99 -2.08 -21.10
CA ALA A 55 -3.00 -2.89 -21.75
C ALA A 55 -3.25 -2.46 -23.20
N VAL A 56 -3.32 -1.15 -23.47
CA VAL A 56 -3.58 -0.63 -24.82
C VAL A 56 -2.46 -1.04 -25.81
N PRO A 57 -1.17 -0.79 -25.53
CA PRO A 57 -0.09 -1.28 -26.39
C PRO A 57 -0.03 -2.80 -26.48
N THR A 58 -0.27 -3.52 -25.37
CA THR A 58 -0.23 -5.00 -25.37
C THR A 58 -1.29 -5.57 -26.31
N LEU A 59 -2.53 -5.10 -26.24
CA LEU A 59 -3.62 -5.55 -27.12
C LEU A 59 -3.40 -5.10 -28.57
N THR A 60 -2.89 -3.88 -28.78
CA THR A 60 -2.59 -3.36 -30.12
C THR A 60 -1.48 -4.17 -30.79
N ALA A 61 -0.43 -4.52 -30.05
CA ALA A 61 0.69 -5.32 -30.55
C ALA A 61 0.24 -6.69 -31.04
N VAL A 62 -0.67 -7.36 -30.33
CA VAL A 62 -1.16 -8.69 -30.71
C VAL A 62 -2.13 -8.62 -31.91
N ARG A 63 -2.71 -7.45 -32.18
CA ARG A 63 -3.57 -7.19 -33.34
C ARG A 63 -2.78 -6.79 -34.58
N MET A 64 -1.75 -5.97 -34.44
CA MET A 64 -0.97 -5.43 -35.58
C MET A 64 0.27 -6.25 -35.93
N ILE A 65 0.87 -6.99 -35.00
CA ILE A 65 2.14 -7.68 -35.20
C ILE A 65 1.87 -9.20 -35.33
N PRO A 66 2.03 -9.79 -36.53
CA PRO A 66 1.76 -11.22 -36.75
C PRO A 66 2.63 -12.14 -35.88
N TRP A 67 3.88 -11.73 -35.63
CA TRP A 67 4.80 -12.45 -34.75
C TRP A 67 4.34 -12.47 -33.30
N ALA A 68 3.84 -11.33 -32.79
CA ALA A 68 3.29 -11.26 -31.44
C ALA A 68 1.98 -12.05 -31.33
N LYS A 69 1.15 -12.06 -32.36
CA LYS A 69 -0.06 -12.89 -32.41
C LYS A 69 0.23 -14.38 -32.40
N ALA A 70 1.31 -14.81 -33.06
CA ALA A 70 1.70 -16.20 -33.12
C ALA A 70 2.41 -16.70 -31.85
N ASN A 71 3.12 -15.83 -31.12
CA ASN A 71 3.97 -16.22 -29.99
C ASN A 71 3.49 -15.73 -28.61
N LEU A 72 2.58 -14.74 -28.54
CA LEU A 72 2.12 -14.16 -27.28
C LEU A 72 0.77 -14.75 -26.86
N ASN A 73 0.81 -15.66 -25.88
CA ASN A 73 -0.40 -16.26 -25.29
C ASN A 73 -1.14 -15.26 -24.37
N TYR A 74 -2.43 -15.49 -24.11
CA TYR A 74 -3.25 -14.70 -23.18
C TYR A 74 -2.63 -14.59 -21.80
N THR A 75 -1.96 -15.64 -21.32
CA THR A 75 -1.21 -15.61 -20.06
C THR A 75 -0.09 -14.58 -20.10
N ALA A 76 0.68 -14.50 -21.19
CA ALA A 76 1.79 -13.54 -21.30
C ALA A 76 1.29 -12.10 -21.31
N GLN A 77 0.17 -11.82 -21.98
CA GLN A 77 -0.48 -10.50 -21.94
C GLN A 77 -0.91 -10.13 -20.52
N ALA A 78 -1.57 -11.05 -19.82
CA ALA A 78 -2.02 -10.83 -18.45
C ALA A 78 -0.83 -10.59 -17.50
N LEU A 79 0.28 -11.32 -17.68
CA LEU A 79 1.50 -11.13 -16.91
C LEU A 79 2.13 -9.75 -17.14
N ILE A 80 2.20 -9.28 -18.39
CA ILE A 80 2.75 -7.95 -18.71
C ILE A 80 1.95 -6.84 -18.03
N ILE A 81 0.62 -6.88 -18.15
CA ILE A 81 -0.29 -5.86 -17.59
C ILE A 81 -0.23 -5.90 -16.05
N SER A 82 -0.26 -7.10 -15.46
CA SER A 82 -0.21 -7.29 -14.01
C SER A 82 1.13 -6.83 -13.43
N ALA A 83 2.25 -7.20 -14.07
CA ALA A 83 3.58 -6.80 -13.64
C ALA A 83 3.75 -5.27 -13.68
N ALA A 84 3.32 -4.62 -14.78
CA ALA A 84 3.36 -3.16 -14.90
C ALA A 84 2.52 -2.47 -13.81
N SER A 85 1.33 -2.99 -13.52
CA SER A 85 0.42 -2.44 -12.51
C SER A 85 0.99 -2.58 -11.10
N ILE A 86 1.52 -3.76 -10.76
CA ILE A 86 2.14 -4.05 -9.47
C ILE A 86 3.38 -3.17 -9.27
N ALA A 87 4.26 -3.08 -10.27
CA ALA A 87 5.46 -2.24 -10.19
C ALA A 87 5.09 -0.77 -9.98
N ALA A 88 4.12 -0.24 -10.72
CA ALA A 88 3.66 1.15 -10.59
C ALA A 88 3.05 1.44 -9.20
N TYR A 89 2.30 0.49 -8.63
CA TYR A 89 1.78 0.59 -7.28
C TYR A 89 2.91 0.72 -6.27
N PHE A 90 3.88 -0.23 -6.27
CA PHE A 90 4.96 -0.26 -5.29
C PHE A 90 5.86 0.97 -5.38
N ILE A 91 6.26 1.37 -6.60
CA ILE A 91 7.10 2.57 -6.78
C ILE A 91 6.43 3.81 -6.20
N THR A 92 5.12 3.98 -6.44
CA THR A 92 4.40 5.16 -5.97
C THR A 92 4.12 5.08 -4.47
N ALA A 93 3.73 3.91 -3.96
CA ALA A 93 3.53 3.68 -2.54
C ALA A 93 4.83 3.92 -1.75
N ASP A 94 5.96 3.38 -2.20
CA ASP A 94 7.26 3.55 -1.56
C ASP A 94 7.69 5.02 -1.52
N LYS A 95 7.46 5.78 -2.60
CA LYS A 95 7.75 7.22 -2.65
C LYS A 95 6.96 7.98 -1.57
N THR A 96 5.66 7.73 -1.49
CA THR A 96 4.81 8.41 -0.50
C THR A 96 5.16 8.03 0.94
N ILE A 97 5.45 6.75 1.20
CA ILE A 97 5.83 6.26 2.53
C ILE A 97 7.18 6.87 2.94
N LEU A 98 8.15 6.92 2.04
CA LEU A 98 9.47 7.49 2.31
C LEU A 98 9.41 9.01 2.55
N GLU A 99 8.61 9.73 1.77
CA GLU A 99 8.40 11.18 1.98
C GLU A 99 7.77 11.46 3.34
N CYS A 100 6.78 10.66 3.72
CA CYS A 100 6.15 10.74 5.03
C CYS A 100 7.11 10.34 6.16
N ALA A 101 7.96 9.32 5.98
CA ALA A 101 8.99 8.95 6.95
C ALA A 101 9.99 10.11 7.16
N ARG A 102 10.45 10.76 6.08
CA ARG A 102 11.29 11.95 6.15
C ARG A 102 10.63 13.12 6.88
N LYS A 103 9.35 13.38 6.61
CA LYS A 103 8.61 14.45 7.30
C LYS A 103 8.50 14.15 8.80
N ASN A 104 8.24 12.90 9.17
CA ASN A 104 8.17 12.49 10.57
C ASN A 104 9.52 12.61 11.29
N SER A 105 10.65 12.28 10.64
CA SER A 105 11.98 12.45 11.24
C SER A 105 12.33 13.92 11.45
N GLN A 106 12.08 14.79 10.47
CA GLN A 106 12.32 16.23 10.60
C GLN A 106 11.48 16.87 11.71
N LEU A 107 10.23 16.44 11.88
CA LEU A 107 9.38 16.91 12.98
C LEU A 107 9.91 16.46 14.34
N GLU A 108 10.46 15.25 14.46
CA GLU A 108 11.13 14.82 15.69
C GLU A 108 12.38 15.64 16.00
N ASP A 109 13.21 15.91 15.00
CA ASP A 109 14.43 16.72 15.18
C ASP A 109 14.10 18.17 15.58
N ALA A 110 13.10 18.78 14.93
CA ALA A 110 12.63 20.13 15.29
C ALA A 110 12.03 20.19 16.70
N LEU A 111 11.30 19.15 17.13
CA LEU A 111 10.79 19.06 18.49
C LEU A 111 11.92 18.94 19.52
N ARG A 112 12.97 18.14 19.23
CA ARG A 112 14.14 18.06 20.13
C ARG A 112 14.83 19.40 20.29
N HIS A 113 15.03 20.15 19.20
CA HIS A 113 15.63 21.48 19.26
C HIS A 113 14.79 22.51 20.02
N ASN A 114 13.47 22.35 20.10
CA ASN A 114 12.61 23.24 20.90
C ASN A 114 12.60 22.88 22.40
N GLN A 115 13.05 21.69 22.78
CA GLN A 115 13.11 21.23 24.17
C GLN A 115 14.45 21.49 24.86
N GLN A 116 15.41 22.09 24.16
CA GLN A 116 16.78 22.33 24.61
C GLN A 116 17.07 23.83 24.65
#